data_AF-A0A150UPL1-F1
#
_entry.id   AF-A0A150UPL1-F1
#
_cell.length_a   1.000
_cell.length_b   1.000
_cell.length_c   1.000
_cell.angle_alpha   90.00
_cell.angle_beta   90.00
_cell.angle_gamma   90.00
#
_symmetry.space_group_name_H-M   'P 1'
#
loop_
_entity.id
_entity.type
_entity.pdbx_description
1 polymer ?
#
loop_
_entity_poly.entity_id
_entity_poly.type
_entity_poly.pdbx_seq_one_letter_code
_entity_poly.pdbx_strand_id
1 'polypeptide(L)'
;MASPPTKAATTRDEADMRMLGKTQVLRRNFRFISTLGFACTLMSTLERRDCRTNMGSPTSGGQYHWVSEFAPAKYQRFLSWLVGWISVLGWQIGLGSLAFIVGTVIQGLIVLDDSAYVSERWQGTLLVMAVAAFSIIFNSFLASKLPMVEGLVLILHLVGFFAVLIPLWILAPRFSASEAFGTITNLGGWPSNGLSFMVGLLTPVYTLLGADSAVHMAEEIKDASLTLPRAIMASASINGILGWVMTITFCFTLGNLLDITQSATGYPFIQVFYNATKSRGGASVMTAIIIINITSACISTVATVYR
;
A
#
# COMPACT_ATOMS: atom_id res chain seq x y z
N MET A 1 21.77 45.49 -19.02
CA MET A 1 21.29 44.21 -18.46
C MET A 1 21.47 43.13 -19.52
N ALA A 2 22.47 42.25 -19.37
CA ALA A 2 22.70 41.15 -20.30
C ALA A 2 21.88 39.93 -19.86
N SER A 3 21.08 39.38 -20.76
CA SER A 3 20.35 38.12 -20.59
C SER A 3 21.32 36.93 -20.49
N PRO A 4 21.06 35.92 -19.63
CA PRO A 4 21.94 34.76 -19.51
C PRO A 4 21.88 33.89 -20.79
N PRO A 5 22.95 33.14 -21.10
CA PRO A 5 22.97 32.28 -22.29
C PRO A 5 21.99 31.12 -22.15
N THR A 6 21.01 31.06 -23.05
CA THR A 6 20.12 29.91 -23.24
C THR A 6 20.92 28.77 -23.87
N LYS A 7 20.95 27.61 -23.21
CA LYS A 7 21.50 26.38 -23.82
C LYS A 7 20.66 26.03 -25.06
N ALA A 8 21.28 25.95 -26.22
CA ALA A 8 20.61 25.58 -27.47
C ALA A 8 20.16 24.11 -27.42
N ALA A 9 18.90 23.86 -27.80
CA ALA A 9 18.38 22.52 -28.04
C ALA A 9 19.00 21.93 -29.32
N THR A 10 19.06 20.60 -29.44
CA THR A 10 19.51 20.01 -30.71
C THR A 10 18.41 20.18 -31.77
N THR A 11 18.78 20.31 -33.04
CA THR A 11 17.81 20.52 -34.16
C THR A 11 16.79 19.40 -34.28
N ARG A 12 17.11 18.20 -33.79
CA ARG A 12 16.20 17.06 -33.72
C ARG A 12 15.13 17.26 -32.64
N ASP A 13 15.53 17.76 -31.47
CA ASP A 13 14.61 18.03 -30.37
C ASP A 13 13.62 19.16 -30.70
N GLU A 14 14.04 20.16 -31.49
CA GLU A 14 13.14 21.23 -31.97
C GLU A 14 12.09 20.73 -32.97
N ALA A 15 12.46 19.78 -33.83
CA ALA A 15 11.53 19.14 -34.77
C ALA A 15 10.48 18.29 -34.03
N ASP A 16 10.92 17.51 -33.03
CA ASP A 16 10.02 16.67 -32.23
C ASP A 16 9.07 17.51 -31.37
N MET A 17 9.56 18.62 -30.79
CA MET A 17 8.74 19.54 -30.01
C MET A 17 7.75 20.34 -30.87
N ARG A 18 8.10 20.61 -32.14
CA ARG A 18 7.16 21.19 -33.13
C ARG A 18 6.06 20.23 -33.53
N MET A 19 6.33 18.93 -33.67
CA MET A 19 5.29 17.93 -33.92
C MET A 19 4.28 17.85 -32.78
N LEU A 20 4.70 18.16 -31.56
CA LEU A 20 3.86 18.15 -30.36
C LEU A 20 3.24 19.53 -30.00
N GLY A 21 3.49 20.57 -30.81
CA GLY A 21 2.94 21.92 -30.60
C GLY A 21 3.43 22.63 -29.33
N LYS A 22 4.61 22.27 -28.78
CA LYS A 22 5.13 22.82 -27.52
C LYS A 22 6.49 23.50 -27.67
N THR A 23 6.76 24.50 -26.83
CA THR A 23 8.07 25.15 -26.74
C THR A 23 8.91 24.53 -25.61
N GLN A 24 10.16 24.21 -25.90
CA GLN A 24 11.06 23.56 -24.96
C GLN A 24 11.62 24.56 -23.95
N VAL A 25 11.45 24.29 -22.64
CA VAL A 25 11.96 25.16 -21.56
C VAL A 25 12.89 24.37 -20.66
N LEU A 26 14.21 24.53 -20.86
CA LEU A 26 15.23 23.84 -20.06
C LEU A 26 15.53 24.62 -18.78
N ARG A 27 14.80 24.32 -17.70
CA ARG A 27 15.11 24.79 -16.34
C ARG A 27 15.38 23.61 -15.40
N ARG A 28 16.62 23.07 -15.40
CA ARG A 28 17.41 22.57 -14.24
C ARG A 28 18.45 21.50 -14.63
N ASN A 29 19.60 21.54 -13.95
CA ASN A 29 20.68 20.54 -13.98
C ASN A 29 20.39 19.45 -12.93
N PHE A 30 20.66 18.18 -13.23
CA PHE A 30 20.71 17.10 -12.23
C PHE A 30 22.06 16.36 -12.31
N ARG A 31 22.77 16.28 -11.18
CA ARG A 31 24.05 15.56 -11.00
C ARG A 31 23.78 14.15 -10.44
N PHE A 32 24.68 13.19 -10.71
CA PHE A 32 24.55 11.76 -10.39
C PHE A 32 24.19 11.42 -8.92
N ILE A 33 24.63 12.21 -7.94
CA ILE A 33 24.28 11.99 -6.51
C ILE A 33 22.85 12.43 -6.19
N SER A 34 22.29 13.40 -6.92
CA SER A 34 20.86 13.68 -6.86
C SER A 34 20.04 12.55 -7.50
N THR A 35 20.57 11.79 -8.46
CA THR A 35 19.87 10.66 -9.09
C THR A 35 19.66 9.48 -8.14
N LEU A 36 20.60 9.23 -7.20
CA LEU A 36 20.45 8.15 -6.22
C LEU A 36 19.46 8.50 -5.10
N GLY A 37 19.51 9.73 -4.58
CA GLY A 37 18.48 10.25 -3.65
C GLY A 37 17.11 10.39 -4.32
N PHE A 38 17.11 10.71 -5.62
CA PHE A 38 15.91 10.75 -6.45
C PHE A 38 15.40 9.37 -6.82
N ALA A 39 16.14 8.26 -6.64
CA ALA A 39 15.67 6.89 -6.86
C ALA A 39 14.77 6.41 -5.69
N CYS A 40 15.17 6.70 -4.44
CA CYS A 40 14.35 6.42 -3.26
C CYS A 40 13.18 7.42 -3.14
N THR A 41 13.41 8.68 -3.50
CA THR A 41 12.32 9.66 -3.64
C THR A 41 11.50 9.40 -4.90
N LEU A 42 12.01 8.65 -5.91
CA LEU A 42 11.30 8.33 -7.15
C LEU A 42 10.08 7.49 -6.84
N MET A 43 10.14 6.56 -5.90
CA MET A 43 8.96 5.75 -5.58
C MET A 43 7.81 6.64 -5.08
N SER A 44 8.12 7.66 -4.25
CA SER A 44 7.15 8.65 -3.77
C SER A 44 6.89 9.83 -4.74
N THR A 45 7.74 10.04 -5.75
CA THR A 45 7.61 11.13 -6.74
C THR A 45 7.10 10.62 -8.09
N LEU A 46 7.18 9.32 -8.35
CA LEU A 46 6.51 8.64 -9.45
C LEU A 46 5.03 8.86 -9.25
N GLU A 47 4.44 8.61 -8.08
CA GLU A 47 3.03 8.99 -7.84
C GLU A 47 2.70 10.45 -8.21
N ARG A 48 3.59 11.42 -7.93
CA ARG A 48 3.40 12.83 -8.34
C ARG A 48 3.65 13.10 -9.83
N ARG A 49 4.49 12.30 -10.50
CA ARG A 49 4.76 12.36 -11.95
C ARG A 49 3.75 11.55 -12.75
N ASP A 50 3.43 10.34 -12.33
CA ASP A 50 2.31 9.47 -12.70
C ASP A 50 0.99 10.24 -12.74
N CYS A 51 0.76 11.07 -11.72
CA CYS A 51 -0.34 12.03 -11.72
C CYS A 51 -0.28 13.08 -12.84
N ARG A 52 0.92 13.54 -13.17
CA ARG A 52 1.15 14.57 -14.19
C ARG A 52 1.13 13.97 -15.60
N THR A 53 1.42 12.69 -15.77
CA THR A 53 1.39 11.97 -17.05
C THR A 53 -0.04 11.56 -17.43
N ASN A 54 -0.89 11.19 -16.47
CA ASN A 54 -2.33 10.99 -16.72
C ASN A 54 -3.08 12.26 -17.16
N MET A 55 -2.45 13.44 -17.10
CA MET A 55 -3.00 14.68 -17.66
C MET A 55 -2.91 14.75 -19.19
N GLY A 56 -2.07 13.93 -19.84
CA GLY A 56 -1.85 13.94 -21.29
C GLY A 56 -2.68 12.92 -22.07
N SER A 57 -2.98 11.77 -21.46
CA SER A 57 -3.80 10.70 -22.04
C SER A 57 -4.47 9.88 -20.92
N PRO A 58 -5.71 10.18 -20.54
CA PRO A 58 -6.41 9.44 -19.49
C PRO A 58 -6.84 8.08 -20.04
N THR A 59 -5.92 7.11 -20.03
CA THR A 59 -6.16 5.73 -20.45
C THR A 59 -5.92 4.78 -19.28
N SER A 60 -6.68 3.68 -19.24
CA SER A 60 -6.54 2.56 -18.30
C SER A 60 -5.17 1.86 -18.37
N GLY A 61 -4.36 2.17 -19.38
CA GLY A 61 -3.05 1.58 -19.62
C GLY A 61 -1.95 1.94 -18.61
N GLY A 62 -2.21 2.86 -17.67
CA GLY A 62 -1.34 3.14 -16.52
C GLY A 62 0.16 3.24 -16.86
N GLN A 63 0.98 2.50 -16.11
CA GLN A 63 2.45 2.60 -16.17
C GLN A 63 3.06 2.23 -17.53
N TYR A 64 2.55 1.21 -18.22
CA TYR A 64 3.13 0.80 -19.52
C TYR A 64 2.86 1.84 -20.60
N HIS A 65 1.72 2.54 -20.53
CA HIS A 65 1.41 3.61 -21.48
C HIS A 65 2.35 4.80 -21.28
N TRP A 66 2.69 5.16 -20.04
CA TRP A 66 3.67 6.22 -19.78
C TRP A 66 5.06 5.85 -20.27
N VAL A 67 5.48 4.60 -20.08
CA VAL A 67 6.76 4.12 -20.63
C VAL A 67 6.73 4.21 -22.16
N SER A 68 5.59 3.95 -22.78
CA SER A 68 5.45 4.14 -24.22
C SER A 68 5.55 5.61 -24.66
N GLU A 69 5.15 6.57 -23.83
CA GLU A 69 5.19 7.99 -24.18
C GLU A 69 6.56 8.64 -23.91
N PHE A 70 7.27 8.20 -22.86
CA PHE A 70 8.49 8.87 -22.38
C PHE A 70 9.78 8.11 -22.63
N ALA A 71 9.73 6.80 -22.90
CA ALA A 71 10.95 6.06 -23.19
C ALA A 71 11.53 6.45 -24.56
N PRO A 72 12.87 6.46 -24.71
CA PRO A 72 13.49 6.67 -26.02
C PRO A 72 12.95 5.66 -27.05
N ALA A 73 12.65 6.13 -28.26
CA ALA A 73 12.00 5.34 -29.32
C ALA A 73 12.67 3.97 -29.58
N LYS A 74 13.99 3.88 -29.40
CA LYS A 74 14.77 2.64 -29.54
C LYS A 74 14.37 1.54 -28.54
N TYR A 75 14.00 1.92 -27.32
CA TYR A 75 13.69 0.99 -26.23
C TYR A 75 12.20 0.96 -25.85
N GLN A 76 11.42 1.92 -26.35
CA GLN A 76 10.01 2.14 -26.04
C GLN A 76 9.18 0.85 -26.08
N ARG A 77 9.26 0.06 -27.17
CA ARG A 77 8.50 -1.19 -27.31
C ARG A 77 8.86 -2.23 -26.25
N PHE A 78 10.15 -2.46 -26.04
CA PHE A 78 10.62 -3.46 -25.06
C PHE A 78 10.32 -3.03 -23.63
N LEU A 79 10.59 -1.77 -23.28
CA LEU A 79 10.36 -1.26 -21.93
C LEU A 79 8.87 -1.22 -21.60
N SER A 80 8.01 -0.83 -22.55
CA SER A 80 6.55 -0.84 -22.32
C SER A 80 6.03 -2.27 -22.14
N TRP A 81 6.50 -3.22 -22.96
CA TRP A 81 6.16 -4.64 -22.81
C TRP A 81 6.62 -5.19 -21.45
N LEU A 82 7.86 -4.88 -21.04
CA LEU A 82 8.42 -5.33 -19.76
C LEU A 82 7.63 -4.76 -18.58
N VAL A 83 7.33 -3.46 -18.60
CA VAL A 83 6.56 -2.79 -17.54
C VAL A 83 5.15 -3.35 -17.48
N GLY A 84 4.49 -3.56 -18.62
CA GLY A 84 3.17 -4.20 -18.68
C GLY A 84 3.15 -5.57 -17.99
N TRP A 85 4.12 -6.45 -18.30
CA TRP A 85 4.23 -7.76 -17.65
C TRP A 85 4.53 -7.67 -16.16
N ILE A 86 5.42 -6.76 -15.75
CA ILE A 86 5.73 -6.54 -14.33
C ILE A 86 4.49 -6.06 -13.58
N SER A 87 3.70 -5.14 -14.16
CA SER A 87 2.46 -4.65 -13.56
C SER A 87 1.43 -5.78 -13.43
N VAL A 88 1.21 -6.58 -14.48
CA VAL A 88 0.28 -7.73 -14.43
C VAL A 88 0.69 -8.73 -13.35
N LEU A 89 1.97 -9.13 -13.32
CA LEU A 89 2.47 -10.05 -12.28
C LEU A 89 2.38 -9.43 -10.88
N GLY A 90 2.67 -8.13 -10.75
CA GLY A 90 2.59 -7.39 -9.50
C GLY A 90 1.18 -7.42 -8.92
N TRP A 91 0.16 -7.17 -9.74
CA TRP A 91 -1.23 -7.21 -9.28
C TRP A 91 -1.73 -8.63 -8.95
N GLN A 92 -1.30 -9.65 -9.70
CA GLN A 92 -1.61 -11.07 -9.39
C GLN A 92 -0.99 -11.51 -8.06
N ILE A 93 0.29 -11.17 -7.84
CA ILE A 93 0.97 -11.43 -6.57
C ILE A 93 0.34 -10.61 -5.44
N GLY A 94 -0.07 -9.36 -5.72
CA GLY A 94 -0.76 -8.50 -4.78
C GLY A 94 -2.05 -9.13 -4.24
N LEU A 95 -2.90 -9.65 -5.13
CA LEU A 95 -4.10 -10.39 -4.74
C LEU A 95 -3.76 -11.63 -3.89
N GLY A 96 -2.79 -12.42 -4.32
CA GLY A 96 -2.35 -13.61 -3.57
C GLY A 96 -1.85 -13.26 -2.17
N SER A 97 -1.09 -12.18 -2.03
CA SER A 97 -0.57 -11.67 -0.76
C SER A 97 -1.69 -11.19 0.17
N LEU A 98 -2.64 -10.40 -0.33
CA LEU A 98 -3.76 -9.91 0.47
C LEU A 98 -4.68 -11.06 0.92
N ALA A 99 -5.02 -11.96 0.00
CA ALA A 99 -5.81 -13.15 0.32
C ALA A 99 -5.08 -14.05 1.33
N PHE A 100 -3.75 -14.16 1.22
CA PHE A 100 -2.90 -14.83 2.19
C PHE A 100 -3.10 -14.24 3.58
N ILE A 101 -2.87 -12.93 3.72
CA ILE A 101 -3.02 -12.20 5.00
C ILE A 101 -4.41 -12.41 5.59
N VAL A 102 -5.49 -12.22 4.80
CA VAL A 102 -6.86 -12.40 5.31
C VAL A 102 -7.09 -13.82 5.79
N GLY A 103 -6.76 -14.82 4.97
CA GLY A 103 -7.00 -16.23 5.29
C GLY A 103 -6.27 -16.68 6.56
N THR A 104 -5.00 -16.29 6.71
CA THR A 104 -4.21 -16.66 7.89
C THR A 104 -4.52 -15.81 9.12
N VAL A 105 -5.00 -14.57 8.98
CA VAL A 105 -5.54 -13.78 10.11
C VAL A 105 -6.85 -14.39 10.61
N ILE A 106 -7.73 -14.87 9.72
CA ILE A 106 -8.92 -15.63 10.10
C ILE A 106 -8.51 -16.87 10.89
N GLN A 107 -7.52 -17.63 10.40
CA GLN A 107 -7.00 -18.81 11.12
C GLN A 107 -6.42 -18.44 12.49
N GLY A 108 -5.65 -17.35 12.58
CA GLY A 108 -5.11 -16.83 13.83
C GLY A 108 -6.19 -16.45 14.83
N LEU A 109 -7.34 -15.95 14.35
CA LEU A 109 -8.48 -15.65 15.20
C LEU A 109 -9.19 -16.90 15.70
N ILE A 110 -9.32 -17.95 14.87
CA ILE A 110 -9.84 -19.25 15.29
C ILE A 110 -8.97 -19.83 16.41
N VAL A 111 -7.64 -19.73 16.29
CA VAL A 111 -6.69 -20.17 17.33
C VAL A 111 -6.88 -19.40 18.64
N LEU A 112 -7.20 -18.10 18.59
CA LEU A 112 -7.47 -17.31 19.80
C LEU A 112 -8.75 -17.78 20.52
N ASP A 113 -9.80 -18.07 19.73
CA ASP A 113 -11.15 -18.31 20.24
C ASP A 113 -11.38 -19.77 20.65
N ASP A 114 -10.74 -20.73 19.97
CA ASP A 114 -10.84 -22.16 20.25
C ASP A 114 -9.48 -22.77 20.61
N SER A 115 -9.31 -23.09 21.89
CA SER A 115 -8.09 -23.73 22.40
C SER A 115 -7.90 -25.18 21.94
N ALA A 116 -8.93 -25.83 21.40
CA ALA A 116 -8.84 -27.19 20.86
C ALA A 116 -8.42 -27.20 19.38
N TYR A 117 -8.44 -26.05 18.71
CA TYR A 117 -8.06 -25.96 17.30
C TYR A 117 -6.55 -26.10 17.10
N VAL A 118 -6.15 -27.15 16.39
CA VAL A 118 -4.76 -27.36 15.98
C VAL A 118 -4.59 -26.79 14.57
N SER A 119 -3.91 -25.66 14.48
CA SER A 119 -3.68 -24.94 13.23
C SER A 119 -2.69 -25.68 12.33
N GLU A 120 -3.19 -26.14 11.18
CA GLU A 120 -2.41 -26.78 10.12
C GLU A 120 -2.25 -25.86 8.91
N ARG A 121 -1.11 -25.97 8.21
CA ARG A 121 -0.79 -25.07 7.07
C ARG A 121 -1.79 -25.19 5.92
N TRP A 122 -2.34 -26.39 5.70
CA TRP A 122 -3.32 -26.63 4.63
C TRP A 122 -4.67 -25.96 4.90
N GLN A 123 -5.08 -25.82 6.17
CA GLN A 123 -6.31 -25.12 6.55
C GLN A 123 -6.20 -23.63 6.20
N GLY A 124 -5.04 -23.02 6.50
CA GLY A 124 -4.72 -21.66 6.09
C GLY A 124 -4.82 -21.49 4.58
N THR A 125 -4.18 -22.38 3.81
CA THR A 125 -4.28 -22.35 2.34
C THR A 125 -5.73 -22.41 1.82
N LEU A 126 -6.59 -23.24 2.43
CA LEU A 126 -8.01 -23.30 2.04
C LEU A 126 -8.74 -21.99 2.33
N LEU A 127 -8.45 -21.32 3.45
CA LEU A 127 -9.02 -20.00 3.76
C LEU A 127 -8.54 -18.94 2.75
N VAL A 128 -7.28 -18.98 2.36
CA VAL A 128 -6.73 -18.11 1.30
C VAL A 128 -7.47 -18.32 -0.02
N MET A 129 -7.65 -19.58 -0.43
CA MET A 129 -8.42 -19.93 -1.63
C MET A 129 -9.87 -19.46 -1.54
N ALA A 130 -10.51 -19.58 -0.37
CA ALA A 130 -11.87 -19.12 -0.14
C ALA A 130 -11.99 -17.59 -0.27
N VAL A 131 -11.06 -16.82 0.30
CA VAL A 131 -11.04 -15.34 0.19
C VAL A 131 -10.83 -14.89 -1.26
N ALA A 132 -9.89 -15.52 -1.97
CA ALA A 132 -9.65 -15.22 -3.38
C ALA A 132 -10.86 -15.56 -4.25
N ALA A 133 -11.46 -16.74 -4.06
CA ALA A 133 -12.66 -17.15 -4.77
C ALA A 133 -13.84 -16.22 -4.49
N PHE A 134 -14.05 -15.82 -3.23
CA PHE A 134 -15.07 -14.84 -2.86
C PHE A 134 -14.85 -13.50 -3.59
N SER A 135 -13.62 -12.99 -3.61
CA SER A 135 -13.29 -11.72 -4.28
C SER A 135 -13.53 -11.77 -5.79
N ILE A 136 -13.22 -12.91 -6.42
CA ILE A 136 -13.48 -13.16 -7.85
C ILE A 136 -14.97 -13.26 -8.14
N ILE A 137 -15.72 -14.03 -7.35
CA ILE A 137 -17.17 -14.18 -7.49
C ILE A 137 -17.86 -12.83 -7.30
N PHE A 138 -17.46 -12.06 -6.28
CA PHE A 138 -18.00 -10.73 -6.03
C PHE A 138 -17.80 -9.82 -7.25
N ASN A 139 -16.60 -9.77 -7.82
CA ASN A 139 -16.35 -8.95 -9.01
C ASN A 139 -17.06 -9.47 -10.26
N SER A 140 -17.27 -10.78 -10.37
CA SER A 140 -17.95 -11.38 -11.52
C SER A 140 -19.45 -11.08 -11.53
N PHE A 141 -20.11 -11.07 -10.37
CA PHE A 141 -21.57 -10.97 -10.28
C PHE A 141 -22.09 -9.67 -9.64
N LEU A 142 -21.28 -9.01 -8.81
CA LEU A 142 -21.67 -7.85 -7.98
C LEU A 142 -20.86 -6.58 -8.31
N ALA A 143 -20.14 -6.52 -9.44
CA ALA A 143 -19.38 -5.32 -9.83
C ALA A 143 -20.20 -4.02 -9.80
N SER A 144 -21.50 -4.07 -10.13
CA SER A 144 -22.39 -2.89 -10.06
C SER A 144 -22.61 -2.35 -8.64
N LYS A 145 -22.32 -3.13 -7.61
CA LYS A 145 -22.42 -2.75 -6.19
C LYS A 145 -21.09 -2.27 -5.60
N LEU A 146 -19.99 -2.37 -6.35
CA LEU A 146 -18.65 -2.05 -5.88
C LEU A 146 -18.56 -0.62 -5.29
N PRO A 147 -19.08 0.45 -5.93
CA PRO A 147 -18.98 1.80 -5.37
C PRO A 147 -19.68 1.96 -4.01
N MET A 148 -20.80 1.25 -3.80
CA MET A 148 -21.52 1.27 -2.52
C MET A 148 -20.73 0.56 -1.43
N VAL A 149 -20.16 -0.61 -1.74
CA VAL A 149 -19.35 -1.39 -0.79
C VAL A 149 -18.09 -0.63 -0.40
N GLU A 150 -17.39 -0.02 -1.36
CA GLU A 150 -16.20 0.81 -1.10
C GLU A 150 -16.53 2.01 -0.20
N GLY A 151 -17.67 2.67 -0.41
CA GLY A 151 -18.14 3.75 0.47
C GLY A 151 -18.40 3.29 1.91
N LEU A 152 -19.03 2.12 2.10
CA LEU A 152 -19.29 1.55 3.42
C LEU A 152 -17.99 1.11 4.12
N VAL A 153 -17.07 0.48 3.39
CA VAL A 153 -15.78 0.06 3.92
C VAL A 153 -14.93 1.27 4.29
N LEU A 154 -14.99 2.37 3.53
CA LEU A 154 -14.32 3.62 3.91
C LEU A 154 -14.81 4.15 5.27
N ILE A 155 -16.13 4.11 5.53
CA ILE A 155 -16.68 4.47 6.84
C ILE A 155 -16.16 3.51 7.91
N LEU A 156 -16.16 2.20 7.62
CA LEU A 156 -15.63 1.19 8.54
C LEU A 156 -14.13 1.37 8.81
N HIS A 157 -13.33 1.80 7.83
CA HIS A 157 -11.91 2.09 7.99
C HIS A 157 -11.69 3.25 8.95
N LEU A 158 -12.42 4.36 8.75
CA LEU A 158 -12.29 5.56 9.57
C LEU A 158 -12.83 5.36 11.00
N VAL A 159 -14.01 4.76 11.15
CA VAL A 159 -14.60 4.47 12.46
C VAL A 159 -13.84 3.33 13.14
N GLY A 160 -13.47 2.30 12.37
CA GLY A 160 -12.71 1.14 12.82
C GLY A 160 -11.34 1.51 13.36
N PHE A 161 -10.68 2.52 12.77
CA PHE A 161 -9.46 3.09 13.32
C PHE A 161 -9.66 3.54 14.79
N PHE A 162 -10.72 4.29 15.09
CA PHE A 162 -11.02 4.71 16.46
C PHE A 162 -11.49 3.53 17.33
N ALA A 163 -12.22 2.58 16.76
CA ALA A 163 -12.65 1.37 17.45
C ALA A 163 -11.49 0.47 17.87
N VAL A 164 -10.32 0.57 17.21
CA VAL A 164 -9.09 -0.11 17.63
C VAL A 164 -8.24 0.78 18.53
N LEU A 165 -8.06 2.05 18.16
CA LEU A 165 -7.22 3.01 18.87
C LEU A 165 -7.68 3.24 20.31
N ILE A 166 -8.97 3.48 20.52
CA ILE A 166 -9.53 3.87 21.82
C ILE A 166 -9.37 2.72 22.85
N PRO A 167 -9.76 1.47 22.58
CA PRO A 167 -9.55 0.37 23.51
C PRO A 167 -8.08 0.15 23.88
N LEU A 168 -7.14 0.31 22.93
CA LEU A 168 -5.72 0.18 23.23
C LEU A 168 -5.27 1.24 24.25
N TRP A 169 -5.65 2.50 24.09
CA TRP A 169 -5.25 3.55 25.03
C TRP A 169 -5.94 3.50 26.38
N ILE A 170 -7.16 2.95 26.44
CA ILE A 170 -7.94 2.86 27.69
C ILE A 170 -7.58 1.60 28.48
N LEU A 171 -7.41 0.46 27.81
CA LEU A 171 -7.34 -0.85 28.46
C LEU A 171 -5.93 -1.43 28.52
N ALA A 172 -5.04 -1.08 27.59
CA ALA A 172 -3.70 -1.65 27.57
C ALA A 172 -2.79 -1.03 28.65
N PRO A 173 -1.87 -1.82 29.22
CA PRO A 173 -0.77 -1.25 30.00
C PRO A 173 0.10 -0.38 29.08
N ARG A 174 0.59 0.75 29.61
CA ARG A 174 1.31 1.77 28.84
C ARG A 174 2.75 1.90 29.31
N PHE A 175 3.67 1.93 28.35
CA PHE A 175 5.07 2.26 28.61
C PHE A 175 5.25 3.76 28.84
N SER A 176 6.31 4.14 29.56
CA SER A 176 6.78 5.53 29.59
C SER A 176 7.35 5.93 28.21
N ALA A 177 7.41 7.22 27.91
CA ALA A 177 7.99 7.69 26.65
C ALA A 177 9.47 7.28 26.49
N SER A 178 10.22 7.24 27.59
CA SER A 178 11.61 6.77 27.58
C SER A 178 11.73 5.29 27.24
N GLU A 179 10.79 4.46 27.70
CA GLU A 179 10.78 3.03 27.33
C GLU A 179 10.31 2.85 25.89
N ALA A 180 9.20 3.48 25.51
CA ALA A 180 8.60 3.36 24.18
C ALA A 180 9.55 3.79 23.04
N PHE A 181 10.35 4.85 23.25
CA PHE A 181 11.28 5.36 22.24
C PHE A 181 12.76 5.03 22.49
N GLY A 182 13.14 4.73 23.74
CA GLY A 182 14.53 4.49 24.11
C GLY A 182 14.95 3.02 24.07
N THR A 183 13.99 2.08 24.03
CA THR A 183 14.30 0.65 24.01
C THR A 183 14.35 0.12 22.58
N ILE A 184 15.53 -0.36 22.17
CA ILE A 184 15.73 -1.04 20.88
C ILE A 184 15.89 -2.53 21.13
N THR A 185 15.02 -3.34 20.53
CA THR A 185 15.07 -4.80 20.64
C THR A 185 15.36 -5.46 19.30
N ASN A 186 16.32 -6.37 19.27
CA ASN A 186 16.69 -7.13 18.07
C ASN A 186 16.42 -8.63 18.29
N LEU A 187 15.13 -8.99 18.32
CA LEU A 187 14.71 -10.39 18.52
C LEU A 187 15.03 -11.28 17.32
N GLY A 188 15.27 -10.70 16.14
CA GLY A 188 15.66 -11.44 14.93
C GLY A 188 17.11 -11.94 14.94
N GLY A 189 17.91 -11.59 15.95
CA GLY A 189 19.30 -12.06 16.08
C GLY A 189 20.25 -11.48 15.03
N TRP A 190 19.91 -10.32 14.43
CA TRP A 190 20.76 -9.69 13.43
C TRP A 190 22.09 -9.21 14.05
N PRO A 191 23.22 -9.24 13.32
CA PRO A 191 24.53 -8.78 13.83
C PRO A 191 24.57 -7.35 14.37
N SER A 192 23.64 -6.47 13.97
CA SER A 192 23.54 -5.11 14.50
C SER A 192 22.10 -4.61 14.53
N ASN A 193 21.82 -3.65 15.42
CA ASN A 193 20.54 -2.96 15.49
C ASN A 193 20.23 -2.18 14.20
N GLY A 194 21.26 -1.64 13.53
CA GLY A 194 21.09 -0.96 12.25
C GLY A 194 20.61 -1.90 11.15
N LEU A 195 21.17 -3.11 11.07
CA LEU A 195 20.70 -4.11 10.11
C LEU A 195 19.27 -4.59 10.46
N SER A 196 19.00 -4.84 11.75
CA SER A 196 17.66 -5.19 12.22
C SER A 196 16.61 -4.15 11.82
N PHE A 197 16.94 -2.86 11.97
CA PHE A 197 16.11 -1.75 11.52
C PHE A 197 15.87 -1.77 10.00
N MET A 198 16.92 -1.95 9.19
CA MET A 198 16.78 -2.01 7.72
C MET A 198 15.93 -3.19 7.25
N VAL A 199 16.03 -4.34 7.92
CA VAL A 199 15.15 -5.49 7.65
C VAL A 199 13.70 -5.16 8.06
N GLY A 200 13.51 -4.48 9.19
CA GLY A 200 12.19 -4.03 9.64
C GLY A 200 11.50 -3.05 8.70
N LEU A 201 12.25 -2.28 7.90
CA LEU A 201 11.69 -1.34 6.90
C LEU A 201 11.00 -2.02 5.72
N LEU A 202 11.21 -3.33 5.50
CA LEU A 202 10.57 -4.06 4.40
C LEU A 202 9.04 -4.04 4.49
N THR A 203 8.48 -4.21 5.69
CA THR A 203 7.03 -4.28 5.89
C THR A 203 6.33 -2.92 5.67
N PRO A 204 6.82 -1.79 6.23
CA PRO A 204 6.24 -0.47 5.93
C PRO A 204 6.29 -0.11 4.44
N VAL A 205 7.34 -0.50 3.70
CA VAL A 205 7.42 -0.25 2.25
C VAL A 205 6.26 -0.92 1.50
N TYR A 206 5.84 -2.11 1.92
CA TYR A 206 4.70 -2.80 1.33
C TYR A 206 3.39 -1.99 1.44
N THR A 207 3.21 -1.21 2.50
CA THR A 207 2.00 -0.38 2.70
C THR A 207 1.88 0.79 1.73
N LEU A 208 2.95 1.12 1.00
CA LEU A 208 2.96 2.16 -0.03
C LEU A 208 2.56 1.63 -1.41
N LEU A 209 2.36 0.32 -1.57
CA LEU A 209 1.92 -0.27 -2.83
C LEU A 209 0.41 -0.11 -3.02
N GLY A 210 -0.03 -0.01 -4.28
CA GLY A 210 -1.43 -0.01 -4.67
C GLY A 210 -2.06 1.36 -4.93
N ALA A 211 -1.31 2.47 -4.75
CA ALA A 211 -1.79 3.82 -5.10
C ALA A 211 -2.10 3.98 -6.59
N ASP A 212 -1.45 3.19 -7.45
CA ASP A 212 -1.66 3.13 -8.89
C ASP A 212 -2.96 2.39 -9.29
N SER A 213 -3.67 1.74 -8.36
CA SER A 213 -5.03 1.20 -8.63
C SER A 213 -5.97 2.27 -9.20
N ALA A 214 -5.94 3.48 -8.63
CA ALA A 214 -6.77 4.59 -9.07
C ALA A 214 -6.45 5.04 -10.51
N VAL A 215 -5.21 4.81 -10.98
CA VAL A 215 -4.79 5.13 -12.34
C VAL A 215 -5.47 4.22 -13.35
N HIS A 216 -5.61 2.93 -13.03
CA HIS A 216 -6.30 1.95 -13.88
C HIS A 216 -7.80 2.19 -14.00
N MET A 217 -8.36 3.06 -13.15
CA MET A 217 -9.77 3.47 -13.17
C MET A 217 -9.95 4.91 -13.68
N ALA A 218 -8.90 5.53 -14.24
CA ALA A 218 -8.93 6.94 -14.64
C ALA A 218 -10.04 7.27 -15.66
N GLU A 219 -10.41 6.32 -16.52
CA GLU A 219 -11.47 6.48 -17.53
C GLU A 219 -12.87 6.69 -16.91
N GLU A 220 -13.07 6.28 -15.66
CA GLU A 220 -14.36 6.40 -14.96
C GLU A 220 -14.47 7.67 -14.11
N ILE A 221 -13.38 8.44 -14.03
CA ILE A 221 -13.26 9.61 -13.17
C ILE A 221 -13.48 10.87 -14.00
N LYS A 222 -14.47 11.67 -13.61
CA LYS A 222 -14.64 13.01 -14.18
C LYS A 222 -13.44 13.90 -13.83
N ASP A 223 -12.91 14.60 -14.83
CA ASP A 223 -11.72 15.44 -14.71
C ASP A 223 -10.51 14.68 -14.15
N ALA A 224 -10.28 13.46 -14.64
CA ALA A 224 -9.24 12.53 -14.18
C ALA A 224 -7.87 13.21 -14.00
N SER A 225 -7.49 14.13 -14.89
CA SER A 225 -6.22 14.88 -14.83
C SER A 225 -6.04 15.72 -13.55
N LEU A 226 -7.12 16.11 -12.87
CA LEU A 226 -7.09 16.87 -11.61
C LEU A 226 -7.57 16.04 -10.42
N THR A 227 -8.61 15.23 -10.63
CA THR A 227 -9.25 14.44 -9.57
C THR A 227 -8.35 13.32 -9.11
N LEU A 228 -7.73 12.57 -10.04
CA LEU A 228 -6.87 11.44 -9.69
C LEU A 228 -5.65 11.86 -8.84
N PRO A 229 -4.90 12.94 -9.20
CA PRO A 229 -3.81 13.38 -8.36
C PRO A 229 -4.17 13.86 -6.97
N ARG A 230 -5.32 14.53 -6.86
CA ARG A 230 -5.82 14.98 -5.57
C ARG A 230 -6.23 13.78 -4.72
N ALA A 231 -6.89 12.79 -5.31
CA ALA A 231 -7.33 11.58 -4.62
C ALA A 231 -6.14 10.76 -4.09
N ILE A 232 -5.12 10.50 -4.93
CA ILE A 232 -3.91 9.78 -4.52
C ILE A 232 -3.20 10.52 -3.38
N MET A 233 -2.95 11.83 -3.52
CA MET A 233 -2.25 12.61 -2.49
C MET A 233 -3.05 12.72 -1.18
N ALA A 234 -4.36 12.88 -1.26
CA ALA A 234 -5.23 12.92 -0.08
C ALA A 234 -5.24 11.56 0.63
N SER A 235 -5.40 10.47 -0.11
CA SER A 235 -5.38 9.11 0.42
C SER A 235 -4.04 8.80 1.10
N ALA A 236 -2.92 9.08 0.44
CA ALA A 236 -1.59 8.88 1.00
C ALA A 236 -1.37 9.70 2.28
N SER A 237 -1.84 10.96 2.31
CA SER A 237 -1.69 11.83 3.48
C SER A 237 -2.53 11.35 4.66
N ILE A 238 -3.80 11.01 4.43
CA ILE A 238 -4.72 10.53 5.47
C ILE A 238 -4.21 9.19 6.03
N ASN A 239 -3.94 8.21 5.17
CA ASN A 239 -3.44 6.90 5.61
C ASN A 239 -2.06 6.99 6.28
N GLY A 240 -1.18 7.88 5.80
CA GLY A 240 0.11 8.13 6.44
C GLY A 240 -0.03 8.67 7.87
N ILE A 241 -0.95 9.61 8.11
CA ILE A 241 -1.23 10.14 9.45
C ILE A 241 -1.84 9.06 10.35
N LEU A 242 -2.86 8.33 9.87
CA LEU A 242 -3.49 7.25 10.63
C LEU A 242 -2.48 6.15 10.98
N GLY A 243 -1.69 5.70 10.02
CA GLY A 243 -0.63 4.71 10.23
C GLY A 243 0.43 5.19 11.22
N TRP A 244 0.83 6.45 11.16
CA TRP A 244 1.77 7.04 12.12
C TRP A 244 1.19 7.05 13.54
N VAL A 245 -0.06 7.47 13.72
CA VAL A 245 -0.75 7.45 15.03
C VAL A 245 -0.89 6.03 15.58
N MET A 246 -1.24 5.05 14.74
CA MET A 246 -1.26 3.64 15.16
C MET A 246 0.11 3.13 15.55
N THR A 247 1.16 3.49 14.80
CA THR A 247 2.53 3.07 15.12
C THR A 247 2.94 3.58 16.49
N ILE A 248 2.70 4.87 16.77
CA ILE A 248 2.92 5.44 18.10
C ILE A 248 2.10 4.69 19.15
N THR A 249 0.81 4.44 18.90
CA THR A 249 -0.04 3.68 19.82
C THR A 249 0.56 2.33 20.17
N PHE A 250 0.96 1.54 19.17
CA PHE A 250 1.62 0.24 19.40
C PHE A 250 2.94 0.38 20.16
N CYS A 251 3.77 1.40 19.92
CA CYS A 251 4.97 1.64 20.72
C CYS A 251 4.67 1.80 22.22
N PHE A 252 3.51 2.38 22.57
CA PHE A 252 3.10 2.57 23.96
C PHE A 252 2.33 1.39 24.55
N THR A 253 1.59 0.63 23.73
CA THR A 253 0.60 -0.35 24.21
C THR A 253 0.92 -1.82 23.88
N LEU A 254 2.11 -2.11 23.34
CA LEU A 254 2.48 -3.44 22.87
C LEU A 254 2.47 -4.52 23.97
N GLY A 255 2.90 -4.15 25.19
CA GLY A 255 3.15 -5.09 26.27
C GLY A 255 4.43 -5.93 26.05
N ASN A 256 4.43 -7.16 26.58
CA ASN A 256 5.57 -8.06 26.51
C ASN A 256 5.79 -8.57 25.08
N LEU A 257 6.97 -8.27 24.52
CA LEU A 257 7.36 -8.64 23.16
C LEU A 257 7.44 -10.16 22.93
N LEU A 258 7.90 -10.94 23.91
CA LEU A 258 8.00 -12.39 23.76
C LEU A 258 6.62 -13.04 23.68
N ASP A 259 5.69 -12.60 24.54
CA ASP A 259 4.32 -13.13 24.58
C ASP A 259 3.60 -12.93 23.24
N ILE A 260 3.81 -11.77 22.58
CA ILE A 260 3.14 -11.47 21.31
C ILE A 260 3.86 -12.07 20.09
N THR A 261 5.19 -12.19 20.13
CA THR A 261 5.96 -12.75 19.00
C THR A 261 5.93 -14.27 18.96
N GLN A 262 5.74 -14.92 20.11
CA GLN A 262 5.58 -16.37 20.23
C GLN A 262 4.11 -16.80 20.30
N SER A 263 3.17 -15.88 20.09
CA SER A 263 1.74 -16.19 20.13
C SER A 263 1.37 -17.24 19.07
N ALA A 264 0.58 -18.24 19.49
CA ALA A 264 0.06 -19.28 18.61
C ALA A 264 -0.86 -18.73 17.50
N THR A 265 -1.38 -17.50 17.66
CA THR A 265 -2.20 -16.82 16.65
C THR A 265 -1.42 -16.51 15.36
N GLY A 266 -0.09 -16.52 15.40
CA GLY A 266 0.78 -16.19 14.25
C GLY A 266 0.82 -14.70 13.89
N TYR A 267 -0.02 -13.86 14.51
CA TYR A 267 -0.09 -12.42 14.28
C TYR A 267 -0.03 -11.65 15.60
N PRO A 268 1.09 -10.96 15.90
CA PRO A 268 1.28 -10.28 17.18
C PRO A 268 0.17 -9.29 17.55
N PHE A 269 -0.43 -8.60 16.56
CA PHE A 269 -1.48 -7.63 16.84
C PHE A 269 -2.77 -8.28 17.41
N ILE A 270 -3.09 -9.53 17.03
CA ILE A 270 -4.23 -10.28 17.59
C ILE A 270 -3.98 -10.51 19.09
N GLN A 271 -2.76 -10.94 19.44
CA GLN A 271 -2.36 -11.12 20.83
C GLN A 271 -2.36 -9.79 21.60
N VAL A 272 -1.92 -8.68 20.99
CA VAL A 272 -1.99 -7.35 21.62
C VAL A 272 -3.44 -6.97 21.93
N PHE A 273 -4.38 -7.21 21.01
CA PHE A 273 -5.80 -6.92 21.24
C PHE A 273 -6.36 -7.75 22.39
N TYR A 274 -6.03 -9.04 22.46
CA TYR A 274 -6.41 -9.88 23.59
C TYR A 274 -5.75 -9.43 24.89
N ASN A 275 -4.47 -9.08 24.86
CA ASN A 275 -3.73 -8.63 26.03
C ASN A 275 -4.26 -7.31 26.59
N ALA A 276 -4.71 -6.40 25.71
CA ALA A 276 -5.32 -5.13 26.10
C ALA A 276 -6.75 -5.33 26.63
N THR A 277 -7.60 -6.04 25.89
CA THR A 277 -9.03 -6.17 26.24
C THR A 277 -9.30 -7.22 27.32
N LYS A 278 -8.38 -8.18 27.51
CA LYS A 278 -8.57 -9.40 28.31
C LYS A 278 -9.85 -10.18 27.96
N SER A 279 -10.35 -10.00 26.74
CA SER A 279 -11.60 -10.58 26.26
C SER A 279 -11.40 -11.11 24.85
N ARG A 280 -11.70 -12.40 24.66
CA ARG A 280 -11.73 -13.04 23.34
C ARG A 280 -12.65 -12.28 22.39
N GLY A 281 -13.91 -12.07 22.78
CA GLY A 281 -14.88 -11.33 21.96
C GLY A 281 -14.44 -9.90 21.62
N GLY A 282 -13.81 -9.18 22.55
CA GLY A 282 -13.28 -7.84 22.29
C GLY A 282 -12.17 -7.86 21.23
N ALA A 283 -11.21 -8.78 21.38
CA ALA A 283 -10.14 -8.98 20.42
C ALA A 283 -10.66 -9.45 19.05
N SER A 284 -11.67 -10.32 19.02
CA SER A 284 -12.29 -10.82 17.79
C SER A 284 -13.02 -9.73 17.03
N VAL A 285 -13.76 -8.84 17.70
CA VAL A 285 -14.40 -7.68 17.05
C VAL A 285 -13.35 -6.74 16.45
N MET A 286 -12.31 -6.39 17.21
CA MET A 286 -11.23 -5.53 16.70
C MET A 286 -10.50 -6.16 15.50
N THR A 287 -10.25 -7.47 15.54
CA THR A 287 -9.60 -8.22 14.45
C THR A 287 -10.52 -8.33 13.23
N ALA A 288 -11.82 -8.55 13.44
CA ALA A 288 -12.80 -8.66 12.36
C ALA A 288 -12.89 -7.37 11.53
N ILE A 289 -12.78 -6.19 12.16
CA ILE A 289 -12.70 -4.91 11.45
C ILE A 289 -11.54 -4.92 10.44
N ILE A 290 -10.37 -5.43 10.85
CA ILE A 290 -9.18 -5.51 9.99
C ILE A 290 -9.41 -6.53 8.86
N ILE A 291 -9.96 -7.71 9.18
CA ILE A 291 -10.29 -8.75 8.20
C ILE A 291 -11.22 -8.18 7.12
N ILE A 292 -12.28 -7.46 7.49
CA ILE A 292 -13.24 -6.88 6.54
C ILE A 292 -12.55 -5.83 5.64
N ASN A 293 -11.74 -4.94 6.22
CA ASN A 293 -11.02 -3.92 5.44
C ASN A 293 -10.04 -4.54 4.43
N ILE A 294 -9.23 -5.52 4.84
CA ILE A 294 -8.28 -6.18 3.93
C ILE A 294 -9.02 -7.04 2.90
N THR A 295 -10.14 -7.69 3.26
CA THR A 295 -10.99 -8.41 2.29
C THR A 295 -11.54 -7.46 1.23
N SER A 296 -11.97 -6.26 1.60
CA SER A 296 -12.37 -5.25 0.63
C SER A 296 -11.22 -4.84 -0.29
N ALA A 297 -9.99 -4.77 0.22
CA ALA A 297 -8.82 -4.51 -0.63
C ALA A 297 -8.59 -5.65 -1.64
N CYS A 298 -8.85 -6.92 -1.28
CA CYS A 298 -8.85 -8.03 -2.24
C CYS A 298 -9.88 -7.80 -3.36
N ILE A 299 -11.10 -7.37 -3.01
CA ILE A 299 -12.17 -7.08 -3.97
C ILE A 299 -11.75 -5.97 -4.94
N SER A 300 -11.24 -4.84 -4.44
CA SER A 300 -10.78 -3.72 -5.27
C SER A 300 -9.55 -4.07 -6.11
N THR A 301 -8.67 -4.93 -5.61
CA THR A 301 -7.52 -5.45 -6.37
C THR A 301 -7.98 -6.26 -7.57
N VAL A 302 -8.96 -7.14 -7.38
CA VAL A 302 -9.56 -7.92 -8.47
C VAL A 302 -10.23 -7.00 -9.50
N ALA A 303 -10.96 -5.97 -9.07
CA ALA A 303 -11.58 -4.98 -9.96
C ALA A 303 -10.54 -4.23 -10.83
N THR A 304 -9.34 -4.03 -10.29
CA THR A 304 -8.21 -3.39 -10.99
C THR A 304 -7.61 -4.31 -12.06
N VAL A 305 -7.48 -5.61 -11.75
CA VAL A 305 -6.87 -6.62 -12.65
C VAL A 305 -7.75 -7.00 -13.83
N TYR A 306 -9.09 -6.95 -13.67
CA TYR A 306 -10.03 -7.35 -14.72
C TYR A 306 -10.09 -6.41 -15.94
N ARG A 307 -9.40 -5.26 -15.88
CA ARG A 307 -9.42 -4.20 -16.89
C ARG A 307 -8.15 -4.23 -17.73
#